data_AF-A0A0D0Q6W3-F1
#
_entry.id   AF-A0A0D0Q6W3-F1
#
_cell.length_a   1.000
_cell.length_b   1.000
_cell.length_c   1.000
_cell.angle_alpha   90.00
_cell.angle_beta   90.00
_cell.angle_gamma   90.00
#
_symmetry.space_group_name_H-M   'P 1'
#
loop_
_entity.id
_entity.type
_entity.pdbx_description
1 polymer ?
#
loop_
_entity_poly.entity_id
_entity_poly.type
_entity_poly.pdbx_seq_one_letter_code
_entity_poly.pdbx_strand_id
1 'polypeptide(L)'
;MSEKKHRVSRRQFLNYTLTGVGGFMAAGILSPMVRFALDPILKEEAGQDMVAVAQVKDITTEPQRFDFKVKVKDAWYESEEPRSAWVFKDENGDIVALSPICKHLGCTVNWNGEKSNPNRFFCPCHYGLYEKDGTNVPNTPPPAPLDRYEYEVKDGTLYLGKAKPRGEA
;
A
#
# COMPACT_ATOMS: atom_id res chain seq x y z
N MET A 1 -17.56 48.41 56.28
CA MET A 1 -16.44 47.85 55.49
C MET A 1 -16.98 46.67 54.70
N SER A 2 -17.08 46.82 53.38
CA SER A 2 -17.70 45.82 52.49
C SER A 2 -16.72 44.70 52.19
N GLU A 3 -16.79 43.59 52.93
CA GLU A 3 -16.08 42.36 52.56
C GLU A 3 -16.70 41.77 51.29
N LYS A 4 -15.99 41.97 50.17
CA LYS A 4 -16.38 41.42 48.86
C LYS A 4 -16.37 39.89 48.96
N LYS A 5 -17.50 39.25 48.62
CA LYS A 5 -17.62 37.81 48.35
C LYS A 5 -16.59 37.37 47.29
N HIS A 6 -15.40 36.96 47.73
CA HIS A 6 -14.41 36.36 46.84
C HIS A 6 -14.85 34.93 46.53
N ARG A 7 -15.38 34.71 45.32
CA ARG A 7 -15.83 33.40 44.84
C ARG A 7 -14.71 32.35 44.72
N VAL A 8 -13.45 32.78 44.84
CA VAL A 8 -12.26 31.94 44.68
C VAL A 8 -11.26 32.32 45.77
N SER A 9 -10.75 31.32 46.50
CA SER A 9 -9.69 31.55 47.50
C SER A 9 -8.37 31.92 46.83
N ARG A 10 -7.49 32.63 47.54
CA ARG A 10 -6.16 33.00 47.02
C ARG A 10 -5.35 31.78 46.56
N ARG A 11 -5.46 30.66 47.28
CA ARG A 11 -4.81 29.39 46.92
C ARG A 11 -5.38 28.80 45.64
N GLN A 12 -6.71 28.81 45.48
CA GLN A 12 -7.35 28.35 44.24
C GLN A 12 -6.98 29.22 43.04
N PHE A 13 -6.95 30.55 43.22
CA PHE A 13 -6.50 31.47 42.17
C PHE A 13 -5.06 31.14 41.74
N LEU A 14 -4.12 31.04 42.69
CA LEU A 14 -2.73 30.73 42.39
C LEU A 14 -2.57 29.36 41.71
N ASN A 15 -3.25 28.33 42.20
CA ASN A 15 -3.21 26.99 41.61
C ASN A 15 -3.70 27.01 40.16
N TYR A 16 -4.84 27.63 39.86
CA TYR A 16 -5.36 27.70 38.50
C TYR A 16 -4.45 28.49 37.55
N THR A 17 -3.88 29.60 38.01
CA THR A 17 -2.94 30.37 37.18
C THR A 17 -1.66 29.58 36.91
N LEU A 18 -1.13 28.87 37.93
CA LEU A 18 0.12 28.13 37.79
C LEU A 18 -0.07 26.88 36.91
N THR A 19 -1.16 26.13 37.10
CA THR A 19 -1.46 24.96 36.27
C THR A 19 -1.88 25.36 34.86
N GLY A 20 -2.60 26.47 34.69
CA GLY A 20 -2.99 26.99 33.37
C GLY A 20 -1.79 27.41 32.54
N VAL A 21 -0.89 28.22 33.11
CA VAL A 21 0.34 28.67 32.43
C VAL A 21 1.28 27.49 32.20
N GLY A 22 1.48 26.63 33.20
CA GLY A 22 2.31 25.43 33.07
C GLY A 22 1.79 24.47 32.01
N GLY A 23 0.47 24.26 31.94
CA GLY A 23 -0.18 23.44 30.92
C GLY A 23 -0.02 24.01 29.52
N PHE A 24 -0.15 25.33 29.36
CA PHE A 24 0.07 26.00 28.07
C PHE A 24 1.53 25.85 27.58
N MET A 25 2.51 26.06 28.46
CA MET A 25 3.93 25.88 28.12
C MET A 25 4.25 24.42 27.76
N ALA A 26 3.73 23.46 28.54
CA ALA A 26 3.89 22.04 28.26
C ALA A 26 3.25 21.65 26.91
N ALA A 27 2.05 22.14 26.62
CA ALA A 27 1.38 21.92 25.34
C ALA A 27 2.19 22.50 24.17
N GLY A 28 2.79 23.69 24.33
CA GLY A 28 3.65 24.30 23.32
C GLY A 28 4.87 23.44 22.97
N ILE A 29 5.49 22.80 23.96
CA ILE A 29 6.65 21.90 23.76
C ILE A 29 6.21 20.56 23.17
N LEU A 30 5.10 20.00 23.64
CA LEU A 30 4.62 18.68 23.19
C LEU A 30 3.98 18.73 21.81
N SER A 31 3.37 19.84 21.42
CA SER A 31 2.68 20.00 20.13
C SER A 31 3.53 19.59 18.92
N PRO A 32 4.78 20.08 18.72
CA PRO A 32 5.60 19.65 17.59
C PRO A 32 5.97 18.17 17.64
N MET A 33 6.16 17.58 18.82
CA MET A 33 6.46 16.14 18.96
C MET A 33 5.23 15.28 18.60
N VAL A 34 4.05 15.68 19.07
CA VAL A 34 2.79 15.03 18.72
C VAL A 34 2.51 15.18 17.23
N ARG A 35 2.71 16.37 16.66
CA ARG A 35 2.52 16.60 15.22
C ARG A 35 3.51 15.74 14.42
N PHE A 36 4.78 15.73 14.77
CA PHE A 36 5.79 14.87 14.12
C PHE A 36 5.42 13.39 14.16
N ALA A 37 4.92 12.89 15.29
CA ALA A 37 4.51 11.48 15.42
C ALA A 37 3.27 11.15 14.56
N LEU A 38 2.35 12.10 14.38
CA LEU A 38 1.11 11.91 13.61
C LEU A 38 1.20 12.37 12.15
N ASP A 39 2.23 13.13 11.78
CA ASP A 39 2.48 13.68 10.44
C ASP A 39 2.39 12.64 9.32
N PRO A 40 3.02 11.46 9.44
CA PRO A 40 2.96 10.44 8.39
C PRO A 40 1.54 9.91 8.14
N ILE A 41 0.70 9.87 9.18
CA ILE A 41 -0.69 9.37 9.09
C ILE A 41 -1.62 10.46 8.54
N LEU A 42 -1.35 11.72 8.86
CA LEU A 42 -2.20 12.86 8.52
C LEU A 42 -1.91 13.46 7.14
N LYS A 43 -0.79 13.11 6.50
CA LYS A 43 -0.53 13.48 5.11
C LYS A 43 -1.25 12.49 4.21
N GLU A 44 -2.04 13.00 3.26
CA GLU A 44 -2.63 12.16 2.22
C GLU A 44 -1.51 11.43 1.48
N GLU A 45 -1.68 10.12 1.24
CA GLU A 45 -0.78 9.40 0.35
C GLU A 45 -0.87 10.06 -1.02
N ALA A 46 0.21 10.73 -1.45
CA ALA A 46 0.35 11.10 -2.84
C ALA A 46 0.17 9.82 -3.66
N GLY A 47 -0.83 9.79 -4.54
CA GLY A 47 -1.11 8.62 -5.38
C GLY A 47 0.18 8.13 -6.03
N GLN A 48 0.41 6.82 -6.05
CA GLN A 48 1.61 6.26 -6.68
C GLN A 48 1.66 6.70 -8.15
N ASP A 49 2.78 7.29 -8.54
CA ASP A 49 3.02 7.71 -9.93
C ASP A 49 2.94 6.51 -10.87
N MET A 50 2.28 6.69 -12.02
CA MET A 50 2.19 5.68 -13.07
C MET A 50 3.57 5.46 -13.69
N VAL A 51 4.11 4.25 -13.57
CA VAL A 51 5.47 3.90 -14.05
C VAL A 51 5.38 3.17 -15.39
N ALA A 52 6.20 3.57 -16.35
CA ALA A 52 6.31 2.86 -17.64
C ALA A 52 6.98 1.49 -17.45
N VAL A 53 6.31 0.42 -17.89
CA VAL A 53 6.76 -0.97 -17.66
C VAL A 53 7.13 -1.69 -18.95
N ALA A 54 6.29 -1.63 -19.98
CA ALA A 54 6.49 -2.39 -21.20
C ALA A 54 5.80 -1.73 -22.40
N GLN A 55 6.17 -2.13 -23.61
CA GLN A 55 5.43 -1.77 -24.83
C GLN A 55 4.31 -2.79 -25.08
N VAL A 56 3.12 -2.33 -25.48
CA VAL A 56 1.93 -3.19 -25.68
C VAL A 56 2.14 -4.24 -26.79
N LYS A 57 3.05 -3.97 -27.73
CA LYS A 57 3.47 -4.90 -28.79
C LYS A 57 4.23 -6.12 -28.26
N ASP A 58 4.91 -5.98 -27.12
CA ASP A 58 5.75 -7.04 -26.54
C ASP A 58 4.94 -7.96 -25.61
N ILE A 59 3.68 -7.59 -25.31
CA ILE A 59 2.77 -8.35 -24.45
C ILE A 59 2.10 -9.47 -25.26
N THR A 60 2.34 -10.70 -24.82
CA THR A 60 1.75 -11.92 -25.39
C THR A 60 0.55 -12.43 -24.58
N THR A 61 -0.06 -13.52 -25.02
CA THR A 61 -1.16 -14.22 -24.30
C THR A 61 -0.65 -15.05 -23.12
N GLU A 62 0.65 -15.28 -23.02
CA GLU A 62 1.28 -15.97 -21.89
C GLU A 62 1.74 -14.95 -20.85
N PRO A 63 1.54 -15.22 -19.54
CA PRO A 63 2.07 -14.39 -18.46
C PRO A 63 3.58 -14.18 -18.56
N GLN A 64 3.99 -12.92 -18.73
CA GLN A 64 5.38 -12.50 -18.75
C GLN A 64 5.68 -11.61 -17.54
N ARG A 65 6.84 -11.80 -16.92
CA ARG A 65 7.27 -11.00 -15.77
C ARG A 65 8.01 -9.76 -16.25
N PHE A 66 7.60 -8.61 -15.77
CA PHE A 66 8.29 -7.35 -15.96
C PHE A 66 8.69 -6.78 -14.60
N ASP A 67 9.98 -6.45 -14.46
CA ASP A 67 10.51 -5.78 -13.28
C ASP A 67 10.65 -4.28 -13.58
N PHE A 68 10.18 -3.43 -12.67
CA PHE A 68 10.20 -1.98 -12.80
C PHE A 68 10.50 -1.34 -11.44
N LYS A 69 10.91 -0.07 -11.43
CA LYS A 69 11.22 0.65 -10.19
C LYS A 69 10.16 1.67 -9.88
N VAL A 70 9.68 1.67 -8.64
CA VAL A 70 8.72 2.67 -8.15
C VAL A 70 9.41 3.55 -7.13
N LYS A 71 9.19 4.86 -7.21
CA LYS A 71 9.63 5.80 -6.19
C LYS A 71 8.67 5.71 -5.00
N VAL A 72 9.19 5.31 -3.86
CA VAL A 72 8.44 5.23 -2.60
C VAL A 72 8.97 6.33 -1.70
N LYS A 73 8.06 7.19 -1.22
CA LYS A 73 8.36 8.23 -0.26
C LYS A 73 7.87 7.80 1.12
N ASP A 74 8.79 7.36 1.96
CA ASP A 74 8.49 6.97 3.34
C ASP A 74 8.83 8.14 4.29
N ALA A 75 7.79 8.86 4.70
CA ALA A 75 7.83 10.08 5.51
C ALA A 75 8.78 11.17 4.97
N TRP A 76 10.08 11.00 5.20
CA TRP A 76 11.15 11.95 4.90
C TRP A 76 12.20 11.40 3.93
N TYR A 77 12.13 10.11 3.58
CA TYR A 77 13.08 9.46 2.69
C TYR A 77 12.41 9.08 1.38
N GLU A 78 13.09 9.30 0.26
CA GLU A 78 12.67 8.84 -1.06
C GLU A 78 13.62 7.73 -1.50
N SER A 79 13.06 6.57 -1.80
CA SER A 79 13.79 5.39 -2.29
C SER A 79 13.19 4.89 -3.60
N GLU A 80 14.00 4.22 -4.40
CA GLU A 80 13.52 3.44 -5.55
C GLU A 80 13.43 1.97 -5.15
N GLU A 81 12.20 1.44 -5.08
CA GLU A 81 11.97 0.05 -4.77
C GLU A 81 11.73 -0.76 -6.06
N PRO A 82 12.46 -1.87 -6.28
CA PRO A 82 12.17 -2.77 -7.37
C PRO A 82 10.85 -3.48 -7.10
N ARG A 83 9.91 -3.36 -8.05
CA ARG A 83 8.66 -4.10 -8.08
C ARG A 83 8.60 -4.95 -9.34
N SER A 84 7.67 -5.88 -9.34
CA SER A 84 7.45 -6.77 -10.46
C SER A 84 5.96 -6.97 -10.70
N ALA A 85 5.60 -7.24 -11.94
CA ALA A 85 4.24 -7.55 -12.37
C ALA A 85 4.26 -8.69 -13.39
N TRP A 86 3.24 -9.54 -13.31
CA TRP A 86 2.91 -10.49 -14.37
C TRP A 86 1.94 -9.80 -15.32
N VAL A 87 2.31 -9.64 -16.59
CA VAL A 87 1.50 -8.96 -17.60
C VAL A 87 1.25 -9.91 -18.78
N PHE A 88 0.00 -9.97 -19.22
CA PHE A 88 -0.44 -10.72 -20.40
C PHE A 88 -1.74 -10.16 -20.98
N LYS A 89 -2.11 -10.62 -22.17
CA LYS A 89 -3.43 -10.39 -22.76
C LYS A 89 -4.36 -11.57 -22.47
N ASP A 90 -5.59 -11.27 -22.05
CA ASP A 90 -6.64 -12.27 -21.92
C ASP A 90 -7.20 -12.70 -23.29
N GLU A 91 -8.20 -13.58 -23.28
CA GLU A 91 -8.84 -14.09 -24.50
C GLU A 91 -9.62 -13.01 -25.27
N ASN A 92 -10.04 -11.94 -24.59
CA ASN A 92 -10.72 -10.79 -25.18
C ASN A 92 -9.74 -9.75 -25.74
N GLY A 93 -8.44 -9.92 -25.48
CA GLY A 93 -7.38 -8.97 -25.85
C GLY A 93 -7.12 -7.89 -24.80
N ASP A 94 -7.79 -7.95 -23.65
CA ASP A 94 -7.60 -7.01 -22.54
C ASP A 94 -6.29 -7.30 -21.80
N ILE A 95 -5.60 -6.24 -21.40
CA ILE A 95 -4.35 -6.36 -20.64
C ILE A 95 -4.68 -6.71 -19.19
N VAL A 96 -4.08 -7.78 -18.70
CA VAL A 96 -4.13 -8.20 -17.30
C VAL A 96 -2.74 -8.01 -16.71
N ALA A 97 -2.64 -7.16 -15.69
CA ALA A 97 -1.42 -6.93 -14.91
C ALA A 97 -1.65 -7.39 -13.46
N LEU A 98 -1.02 -8.48 -13.06
CA LEU A 98 -1.14 -9.09 -11.74
C LEU A 98 0.08 -8.81 -10.87
N SER A 99 -0.15 -8.60 -9.58
CA SER A 99 0.90 -8.62 -8.57
C SER A 99 1.43 -10.04 -8.39
N PRO A 100 2.76 -10.24 -8.37
CA PRO A 100 3.35 -11.54 -8.09
C PRO A 100 3.34 -11.86 -6.58
N ILE A 101 2.79 -11.01 -5.73
CA ILE A 101 2.80 -11.18 -4.28
C ILE A 101 1.68 -12.14 -3.86
N CYS A 102 2.09 -13.29 -3.32
CA CYS A 102 1.18 -14.30 -2.80
C CYS A 102 0.40 -13.77 -1.58
N LYS A 103 -0.93 -13.95 -1.60
CA LYS A 103 -1.84 -13.52 -0.53
C LYS A 103 -1.77 -14.31 0.77
N HIS A 104 -0.98 -15.38 0.82
CA HIS A 104 -0.74 -16.10 2.06
C HIS A 104 0.17 -15.29 3.00
N LEU A 105 1.44 -15.08 2.61
CA LEU A 105 2.46 -14.42 3.44
C LEU A 105 3.43 -13.53 2.62
N GLY A 106 3.10 -13.22 1.36
CA GLY A 106 3.86 -12.26 0.55
C GLY A 106 5.01 -12.83 -0.30
N CYS A 107 5.18 -14.16 -0.37
CA CYS A 107 6.15 -14.77 -1.30
C CYS A 107 5.84 -14.42 -2.77
N THR A 108 6.86 -14.44 -3.64
CA THR A 108 6.67 -14.26 -5.08
C THR A 108 6.11 -15.53 -5.72
N VAL A 109 5.05 -15.40 -6.53
CA VAL A 109 4.47 -16.48 -7.33
C VAL A 109 5.07 -16.51 -8.73
N ASN A 110 5.21 -17.72 -9.28
CA ASN A 110 5.77 -17.96 -10.61
C ASN A 110 4.73 -18.61 -11.52
N TRP A 111 4.60 -18.11 -12.76
CA TRP A 111 3.84 -18.80 -13.80
C TRP A 111 4.52 -20.11 -14.18
N ASN A 112 3.76 -21.21 -14.29
CA ASN A 112 4.30 -22.54 -14.59
C ASN A 112 5.43 -22.97 -13.65
N GLY A 113 5.39 -22.53 -12.39
CA GLY A 113 6.43 -22.82 -11.39
C GLY A 113 6.48 -24.29 -10.95
N GLU A 114 5.45 -25.08 -11.23
CA GLU A 114 5.37 -26.50 -10.86
C GLU A 114 4.91 -27.34 -12.05
N LYS A 115 5.64 -28.44 -12.34
CA LYS A 115 5.33 -29.34 -13.47
C LYS A 115 4.00 -30.07 -13.34
N SER A 116 3.57 -30.34 -12.11
CA SER A 116 2.31 -31.04 -11.79
C SER A 116 1.07 -30.17 -12.06
N ASN A 117 1.23 -28.85 -12.07
CA ASN A 117 0.17 -27.87 -12.23
C ASN A 117 0.51 -26.88 -13.36
N PRO A 118 0.52 -27.33 -14.63
CA PRO A 118 0.78 -26.44 -15.76
C PRO A 118 -0.36 -25.41 -15.91
N ASN A 119 -0.02 -24.27 -16.50
CA ASN A 119 -0.88 -23.12 -16.76
C ASN A 119 -1.47 -22.48 -15.49
N ARG A 120 -0.72 -22.50 -14.39
CA ARG A 120 -1.09 -21.89 -13.12
C ARG A 120 0.05 -21.09 -12.53
N PHE A 121 -0.30 -20.12 -11.68
CA PHE A 121 0.69 -19.48 -10.81
C PHE A 121 0.90 -20.36 -9.58
N PHE A 122 2.17 -20.59 -9.27
CA PHE A 122 2.58 -21.43 -8.16
C PHE A 122 3.48 -20.64 -7.20
N CYS A 123 3.17 -20.76 -5.91
CA CYS A 123 3.96 -20.22 -4.81
C CYS A 123 4.78 -21.34 -4.14
N PRO A 124 6.12 -21.35 -4.27
CA PRO A 124 6.96 -22.44 -3.76
C PRO A 124 7.03 -22.52 -2.23
N CYS A 125 6.65 -21.46 -1.52
CA CYS A 125 6.77 -21.42 -0.06
C CYS A 125 5.81 -22.39 0.66
N HIS A 126 4.56 -22.49 0.21
CA HIS A 126 3.52 -23.31 0.86
C HIS A 126 2.59 -23.98 -0.17
N TYR A 127 3.06 -24.15 -1.42
CA TYR A 127 2.28 -24.77 -2.50
C TYR A 127 0.95 -24.05 -2.80
N GLY A 128 0.93 -22.72 -2.66
CA GLY A 128 -0.22 -21.92 -3.03
C GLY A 128 -0.40 -21.90 -4.55
N LEU A 129 -1.64 -22.06 -5.01
CA LEU A 129 -1.99 -22.08 -6.43
C LEU A 129 -2.96 -20.96 -6.78
N TYR A 130 -2.78 -20.38 -7.96
CA TYR A 130 -3.72 -19.46 -8.57
C TYR A 130 -3.94 -19.84 -10.03
N GLU A 131 -5.17 -19.62 -10.50
CA GLU A 131 -5.52 -19.73 -11.91
C GLU A 131 -4.87 -18.61 -12.72
N LYS A 132 -4.89 -18.72 -14.06
CA LYS A 132 -4.28 -17.74 -14.98
C LYS A 132 -4.76 -16.30 -14.74
N ASP A 133 -6.01 -16.11 -14.33
CA ASP A 133 -6.58 -14.79 -14.07
C ASP A 133 -6.19 -14.21 -12.68
N GLY A 134 -5.44 -14.96 -11.89
CA GLY A 134 -5.02 -14.65 -10.53
C GLY A 134 -5.98 -15.11 -9.43
N THR A 135 -7.06 -15.83 -9.77
CA THR A 135 -7.99 -16.37 -8.77
C THR A 135 -7.32 -17.48 -7.96
N ASN A 136 -7.43 -17.43 -6.62
CA ASN A 136 -6.87 -18.46 -5.76
C ASN A 136 -7.61 -19.78 -5.93
N VAL A 137 -6.86 -20.88 -5.97
CA VAL A 137 -7.44 -22.22 -6.11
C VAL A 137 -7.99 -22.67 -4.75
N PRO A 138 -9.24 -23.17 -4.68
CA PRO A 138 -9.81 -23.71 -3.44
C PRO A 138 -8.96 -24.83 -2.84
N ASN A 139 -8.97 -24.97 -1.51
CA ASN A 139 -8.16 -25.93 -0.76
C ASN A 139 -6.64 -25.73 -0.87
N THR A 140 -6.19 -24.52 -1.23
CA THR A 140 -4.78 -24.12 -1.13
C THR A 140 -4.60 -22.96 -0.13
N PRO A 141 -3.39 -22.72 0.41
CA PRO A 141 -3.19 -21.73 1.48
C PRO A 141 -3.57 -20.26 1.19
N PRO A 142 -3.48 -19.74 -0.06
CA PRO A 142 -3.90 -18.37 -0.36
C PRO A 142 -5.39 -18.10 -0.06
N PRO A 143 -5.71 -17.14 0.82
CA PRO A 143 -7.09 -16.84 1.19
C PRO A 143 -7.83 -15.97 0.16
N ALA A 144 -7.10 -15.28 -0.73
CA ALA A 144 -7.64 -14.27 -1.64
C ALA A 144 -6.92 -14.32 -3.01
N PRO A 145 -7.55 -13.79 -4.08
CA PRO A 145 -6.92 -13.68 -5.40
C PRO A 145 -5.74 -12.68 -5.41
N LEU A 146 -4.88 -12.80 -6.42
CA LEU A 146 -3.78 -11.85 -6.65
C LEU A 146 -4.32 -10.43 -6.93
N ASP A 147 -3.58 -9.44 -6.47
CA ASP A 147 -3.91 -8.03 -6.75
C ASP A 147 -3.73 -7.72 -8.22
N ARG A 148 -4.51 -6.75 -8.72
CA ARG A 148 -4.35 -6.21 -10.06
C ARG A 148 -3.70 -4.85 -9.98
N TYR A 149 -2.71 -4.60 -10.83
CA TYR A 149 -2.20 -3.25 -11.01
C TYR A 149 -3.21 -2.42 -11.80
N GLU A 150 -3.45 -1.19 -11.35
CA GLU A 150 -4.03 -0.19 -12.23
C GLU A 150 -3.08 0.02 -13.40
N TYR A 151 -3.64 0.17 -14.60
CA TYR A 151 -2.83 0.40 -15.77
C TYR A 151 -3.43 1.45 -16.69
N GLU A 152 -2.56 2.09 -17.45
CA GLU A 152 -2.94 3.03 -18.49
C GLU A 152 -2.03 2.80 -19.70
N VAL A 153 -2.59 2.87 -20.90
CA VAL A 153 -1.84 2.75 -22.15
C VAL A 153 -1.77 4.12 -22.80
N LYS A 154 -0.56 4.67 -22.94
CA LYS A 154 -0.29 5.93 -23.65
C LYS A 154 0.79 5.68 -24.70
N ASP A 155 0.53 6.10 -25.93
CA ASP A 155 1.47 6.00 -27.06
C ASP A 155 2.07 4.59 -27.24
N GLY A 156 1.26 3.55 -27.02
CA GLY A 156 1.69 2.14 -27.11
C GLY A 156 2.53 1.62 -25.93
N THR A 157 2.79 2.47 -24.93
CA THR A 157 3.49 2.10 -23.69
C THR A 157 2.48 1.81 -22.58
N LEU A 158 2.68 0.69 -21.89
CA LEU A 158 1.93 0.29 -20.70
C LEU A 158 2.55 0.94 -19.46
N TYR A 159 1.74 1.70 -18.75
CA TYR A 159 2.05 2.28 -17.44
C TYR A 159 1.29 1.52 -16.36
N LEU A 160 1.97 1.21 -15.25
CA LEU A 160 1.36 0.57 -14.08
C LEU A 160 1.37 1.52 -12.87
N GLY A 161 0.25 1.56 -12.15
CA GLY A 161 0.04 2.35 -10.93
C GLY A 161 0.06 1.49 -9.66
N LYS A 162 -0.81 1.83 -8.69
CA LYS A 162 -0.93 1.07 -7.43
C LYS A 162 -1.63 -0.27 -7.67
N ALA A 163 -1.15 -1.32 -7.01
CA ALA A 163 -1.84 -2.60 -6.96
C ALA A 163 -3.11 -2.45 -6.11
N LYS A 164 -4.26 -2.82 -6.68
CA LYS A 164 -5.56 -2.85 -6.00
C LYS A 164 -5.92 -4.28 -5.62
N PRO A 165 -6.35 -4.51 -4.36
CA PRO A 165 -6.99 -5.74 -3.96
C PRO A 165 -8.18 -6.05 -4.86
N ARG A 166 -8.16 -7.25 -5.44
CA ARG A 166 -9.35 -7.83 -6.06
C ARG A 166 -10.19 -8.33 -4.89
N GLY A 167 -11.36 -7.71 -4.68
CA GLY A 167 -12.30 -8.13 -3.64
C GLY A 167 -12.62 -9.62 -3.76
N GLU A 168 -12.93 -10.26 -2.64
CA GLU A 168 -13.39 -11.65 -2.59
C GLU A 168 -14.50 -11.85 -3.64
N ALA A 169 -14.34 -12.87 -4.48
CA ALA A 169 -15.40 -13.37 -5.34
C ALA A 169 -16.34 -14.28 -4.54
#